data_AF-A0ABD3ZEM0-F1
#
_entry.id   AF-A0ABD3ZEM0-F1
#
_cell.length_a   1.000
_cell.length_b   1.000
_cell.length_c   1.000
_cell.angle_alpha   90.00
_cell.angle_beta   90.00
_cell.angle_gamma   90.00
#
_symmetry.space_group_name_H-M   'P 1'
#
loop_
_entity.id
_entity.type
_entity.pdbx_description
1 polymer ?
#
loop_
_entity_poly.entity_id
_entity_poly.type
_entity_poly.pdbx_seq_one_letter_code
_entity_poly.pdbx_strand_id
1 'polypeptide(L)'
;MGGACVGTALLLHFYFDAYITSPSEQHSTPLFLWGMTLICLLLANAIIYRTLSGQAQQQRRYYQHAGLVPLAQSQRQALRLDIVQLYDCGFWSETLEYYPLAARVKDDDYHYNLFPLASASSYLQLLDNDWGIATAQDYHKMLQRLHNGMHSRLFAAQAVKKSEQLSQHLAELIGVTPKDVLDCLHSGSGNRPPALLWGFDLWRGIVMSRNAFSAGLIDESQAWKDLLKTADFVYEIFASFDDFYTNYRLGNAFWSNNPKIAKFRLDQFNGYKKYCRWPIAKLSWPSPSGIELSPDMLTGFGLLANKRMHQRIDRSANEMWQ
;
A
#
# COMPACT_ATOMS: atom_id res chain seq x y z
N MET A 1 -23.93 -16.40 3.23
CA MET A 1 -24.88 -17.52 3.43
C MET A 1 -25.28 -18.25 2.13
N GLY A 2 -25.28 -17.64 0.94
CA GLY A 2 -25.75 -18.32 -0.29
C GLY A 2 -24.78 -19.30 -1.00
N GLY A 3 -23.46 -19.08 -0.92
CA GLY A 3 -22.51 -19.84 -1.76
C GLY A 3 -22.25 -21.29 -1.34
N ALA A 4 -22.22 -21.57 -0.03
CA ALA A 4 -21.92 -22.90 0.49
C ALA A 4 -23.04 -23.91 0.24
N CYS A 5 -24.31 -23.46 0.29
CA CYS A 5 -25.47 -24.29 -0.02
C CYS A 5 -25.62 -24.57 -1.52
N VAL A 6 -25.22 -23.63 -2.38
CA VAL A 6 -25.28 -23.80 -3.84
C VAL A 6 -24.19 -24.76 -4.32
N GLY A 7 -22.98 -24.72 -3.73
CA GLY A 7 -21.90 -25.64 -4.07
C GLY A 7 -22.21 -27.11 -3.70
N THR A 8 -22.85 -27.34 -2.55
CA THR A 8 -23.31 -28.68 -2.15
C THR A 8 -24.48 -29.16 -3.00
N ALA A 9 -25.43 -28.28 -3.34
CA ALA A 9 -26.54 -28.63 -4.22
C ALA A 9 -26.10 -28.95 -5.65
N LEU A 10 -25.14 -28.22 -6.21
CA LEU A 10 -24.58 -28.50 -7.55
C LEU A 10 -23.76 -29.78 -7.59
N LEU A 11 -22.96 -30.06 -6.54
CA LEU A 11 -22.25 -31.33 -6.42
C LEU A 11 -23.21 -32.50 -6.34
N LEU A 12 -24.30 -32.38 -5.58
CA LEU A 12 -25.36 -33.39 -5.57
C LEU A 12 -26.01 -33.52 -6.97
N HIS A 13 -26.34 -32.41 -7.64
CA HIS A 13 -27.00 -32.42 -8.94
C HIS A 13 -26.16 -33.08 -10.05
N PHE A 14 -24.88 -32.72 -10.19
CA PHE A 14 -23.97 -33.35 -11.17
C PHE A 14 -23.69 -34.83 -10.86
N TYR A 15 -23.68 -35.18 -9.57
CA TYR A 15 -23.48 -36.56 -9.14
C TYR A 15 -24.74 -37.42 -9.37
N PHE A 16 -25.93 -36.81 -9.31
CA PHE A 16 -27.20 -37.45 -9.70
C PHE A 16 -27.35 -37.57 -11.23
N ASP A 17 -26.94 -36.55 -12.02
CA ASP A 17 -27.05 -36.56 -13.49
C ASP A 17 -26.12 -37.59 -14.17
N ALA A 18 -24.92 -37.80 -13.61
CA ALA A 18 -23.99 -38.84 -14.07
C ALA A 18 -24.51 -40.28 -13.81
N TYR A 19 -25.49 -40.42 -12.90
CA TYR A 19 -26.06 -41.71 -12.51
C TYR A 19 -27.29 -42.10 -13.34
N ILE A 20 -28.04 -41.11 -13.84
CA ILE A 20 -29.30 -41.33 -14.58
C ILE A 20 -29.04 -41.64 -16.07
N THR A 21 -27.90 -41.22 -16.63
CA THR A 21 -27.62 -41.32 -18.07
C THR A 21 -26.79 -42.54 -18.51
N SER A 22 -26.40 -43.45 -17.61
CA SER A 22 -25.72 -44.71 -17.94
C SER A 22 -26.70 -45.88 -18.11
N PRO A 23 -26.93 -46.43 -19.33
CA PRO A 23 -28.04 -47.36 -19.56
C PRO A 23 -27.77 -48.85 -19.33
N SER A 24 -26.71 -49.30 -18.64
CA SER A 24 -26.43 -50.76 -18.62
C SER A 24 -25.76 -51.40 -17.40
N GLU A 25 -25.59 -50.72 -16.26
CA GLU A 25 -25.22 -51.43 -15.03
C GLU A 25 -26.07 -50.95 -13.87
N GLN A 26 -26.79 -51.89 -13.25
CA GLN A 26 -27.53 -51.68 -12.03
C GLN A 26 -26.51 -51.51 -10.90
N HIS A 27 -25.85 -50.35 -10.85
CA HIS A 27 -24.91 -50.02 -9.78
C HIS A 27 -25.71 -49.95 -8.48
N SER A 28 -25.62 -50.97 -7.65
CA SER A 28 -26.08 -50.92 -6.27
C SER A 28 -25.03 -50.17 -5.48
N THR A 29 -24.96 -48.83 -5.61
CA THR A 29 -24.25 -48.06 -4.58
C THR A 29 -25.02 -48.26 -3.28
N PRO A 30 -24.49 -49.00 -2.29
CA PRO A 30 -25.26 -49.34 -1.11
C PRO A 30 -25.64 -48.06 -0.37
N LEU A 31 -26.88 -47.95 0.09
CA LEU A 31 -27.40 -46.85 0.93
C LEU A 31 -26.44 -46.43 2.05
N PHE A 32 -25.61 -47.37 2.53
CA PHE A 32 -24.52 -47.15 3.46
C PHE A 32 -23.45 -46.15 2.95
N LEU A 33 -22.98 -46.24 1.71
CA LEU A 33 -22.00 -45.29 1.15
C LEU A 33 -22.60 -43.88 1.04
N TRP A 34 -23.90 -43.78 0.72
CA TRP A 34 -24.63 -42.51 0.70
C TRP A 34 -24.76 -41.91 2.11
N GLY A 35 -25.13 -42.73 3.09
CA GLY A 35 -25.20 -42.33 4.49
C GLY A 35 -23.85 -41.85 5.02
N MET A 36 -22.77 -42.59 4.74
CA MET A 36 -21.40 -42.21 5.13
C MET A 36 -20.94 -40.92 4.46
N THR A 37 -21.21 -40.74 3.17
CA THR A 37 -20.87 -39.51 2.44
C THR A 37 -21.61 -38.30 3.02
N LEU A 38 -22.90 -38.44 3.32
CA LEU A 38 -23.68 -37.37 3.95
C LEU A 38 -23.14 -37.03 5.35
N ILE A 39 -22.83 -38.03 6.16
CA ILE A 39 -22.23 -37.83 7.50
C ILE A 39 -20.89 -37.10 7.37
N CYS A 40 -20.01 -37.52 6.44
CA CYS A 40 -18.74 -36.84 6.19
C CYS A 40 -18.92 -35.37 5.79
N LEU A 41 -19.88 -35.07 4.91
CA LEU A 41 -20.19 -33.70 4.51
C LEU A 41 -20.75 -32.86 5.67
N LEU A 42 -21.61 -33.44 6.51
CA LEU A 42 -22.15 -32.76 7.69
C LEU A 42 -21.05 -32.47 8.72
N LEU A 43 -20.14 -33.43 8.97
CA LEU A 43 -19.00 -33.25 9.86
C LEU A 43 -18.03 -32.19 9.31
N ALA A 44 -17.71 -32.24 8.02
CA ALA A 44 -16.87 -31.23 7.38
C ALA A 44 -17.49 -29.82 7.51
N ASN A 45 -18.79 -29.68 7.25
CA ASN A 45 -19.51 -28.42 7.41
C ASN A 45 -19.51 -27.94 8.87
N ALA A 46 -19.71 -28.84 9.84
CA ALA A 46 -19.68 -28.50 11.26
C ALA A 46 -18.29 -28.02 11.72
N ILE A 47 -17.22 -28.68 11.25
CA ILE A 47 -15.84 -28.28 11.53
C ILE A 47 -15.54 -26.91 10.89
N ILE A 48 -15.88 -26.72 9.62
CA ILE A 48 -15.71 -25.43 8.93
C ILE A 48 -16.46 -24.32 9.67
N TYR A 49 -17.73 -24.56 10.02
CA TYR A 49 -18.55 -23.60 10.76
C TYR A 49 -17.93 -23.25 12.12
N ARG A 50 -17.49 -24.26 12.88
CA ARG A 50 -16.84 -24.06 14.19
C ARG A 50 -15.54 -23.27 14.07
N THR A 51 -14.72 -23.57 13.08
CA THR A 51 -13.47 -22.84 12.83
C THR A 51 -13.73 -21.39 12.44
N LEU A 52 -14.64 -21.14 11.49
CA LEU A 52 -14.97 -19.78 11.02
C LEU A 52 -15.63 -18.94 12.12
N SER A 53 -16.56 -19.53 12.89
CA SER A 53 -17.18 -18.85 14.02
C SER A 53 -16.18 -18.56 15.14
N GLY A 54 -15.26 -19.50 15.41
CA GLY A 54 -14.14 -19.32 16.34
C GLY A 54 -13.23 -18.16 15.91
N GLN A 55 -12.81 -18.10 14.65
CA GLN A 55 -12.03 -16.99 14.10
C GLN A 55 -12.75 -15.64 14.27
N ALA A 56 -14.02 -15.57 13.90
CA ALA A 56 -14.81 -14.36 14.02
C ALA A 56 -15.03 -13.92 15.49
N GLN A 57 -15.06 -14.86 16.43
CA GLN A 57 -15.12 -14.54 17.85
C GLN A 57 -13.78 -13.99 18.35
N GLN A 58 -12.66 -14.61 17.97
CA GLN A 58 -11.32 -14.15 18.34
C GLN A 58 -11.02 -12.77 17.76
N GLN A 59 -11.38 -12.53 16.50
CA GLN A 59 -11.26 -11.21 15.87
C GLN A 59 -12.07 -10.14 16.60
N ARG A 60 -13.32 -10.44 16.99
CA ARG A 60 -14.15 -9.50 17.76
C ARG A 60 -13.57 -9.21 19.13
N ARG A 61 -13.04 -10.22 19.82
CA ARG A 61 -12.33 -10.04 21.09
C ARG A 61 -11.11 -9.14 20.90
N TYR A 62 -10.30 -9.41 19.88
CA TYR A 62 -9.15 -8.58 19.54
C TYR A 62 -9.57 -7.12 19.34
N TYR A 63 -10.62 -6.83 18.57
CA TYR A 63 -11.11 -5.45 18.36
C TYR A 63 -11.48 -4.75 19.66
N GLN A 64 -12.13 -5.45 20.59
CA GLN A 64 -12.51 -4.89 21.88
C GLN A 64 -11.30 -4.60 22.76
N HIS A 65 -10.37 -5.55 22.90
CA HIS A 65 -9.20 -5.41 23.78
C HIS A 65 -8.13 -4.48 23.20
N ALA A 66 -7.93 -4.51 21.89
CA ALA A 66 -7.03 -3.61 21.18
C ALA A 66 -7.54 -2.15 21.16
N GLY A 67 -8.77 -1.90 21.63
CA GLY A 67 -9.38 -0.57 21.63
C GLY A 67 -9.66 -0.03 20.23
N LEU A 68 -9.86 -0.90 19.24
CA LEU A 68 -10.06 -0.47 17.87
C LEU A 68 -11.44 0.15 17.70
N VAL A 69 -11.44 1.42 17.31
CA VAL A 69 -12.64 2.20 17.00
C VAL A 69 -12.71 2.49 15.50
N PRO A 70 -13.90 2.74 14.94
CA PRO A 70 -14.04 3.18 13.56
C PRO A 70 -13.17 4.41 13.30
N LEU A 71 -12.36 4.35 12.24
CA LEU A 71 -11.44 5.43 11.89
C LEU A 71 -12.18 6.67 11.40
N ALA A 72 -11.66 7.85 11.76
CA ALA A 72 -12.09 9.10 11.19
C ALA A 72 -11.83 9.13 9.67
N GLN A 73 -12.57 9.96 8.93
CA GLN A 73 -12.44 10.03 7.48
C GLN A 73 -11.02 10.38 7.02
N SER A 74 -10.34 11.31 7.70
CA SER A 74 -8.96 11.70 7.40
C SER A 74 -7.98 10.53 7.59
N GLN A 75 -8.15 9.73 8.64
CA GLN A 75 -7.35 8.52 8.87
C GLN A 75 -7.57 7.48 7.77
N ARG A 76 -8.83 7.25 7.36
CA ARG A 76 -9.16 6.34 6.24
C ARG A 76 -8.59 6.85 4.92
N GLN A 77 -8.63 8.16 4.68
CA GLN A 77 -8.01 8.78 3.50
C GLN A 77 -6.49 8.56 3.52
N ALA A 78 -5.81 8.81 4.65
CA ALA A 78 -4.37 8.57 4.78
C ALA A 78 -4.00 7.09 4.54
N LEU A 79 -4.74 6.13 5.13
CA LEU A 79 -4.51 4.70 4.89
C LEU A 79 -4.79 4.28 3.43
N ARG A 80 -5.69 4.98 2.73
CA ARG A 80 -5.97 4.71 1.31
C ARG A 80 -4.72 4.91 0.45
N LEU A 81 -3.77 5.74 0.86
CA LEU A 81 -2.54 5.96 0.09
C LEU A 81 -1.68 4.68 -0.02
N ASP A 82 -1.86 3.71 0.88
CA ASP A 82 -1.17 2.40 0.84
C ASP A 82 -2.06 1.27 0.28
N ILE A 83 -3.31 1.57 -0.11
CA ILE A 83 -4.36 0.56 -0.33
C ILE A 83 -4.02 -0.50 -1.39
N VAL A 84 -3.23 -0.14 -2.42
CA VAL A 84 -2.90 -1.09 -3.49
C VAL A 84 -2.03 -2.23 -2.95
N GLN A 85 -1.05 -1.91 -2.09
CA GLN A 85 -0.26 -2.95 -1.42
C GLN A 85 -1.12 -3.75 -0.44
N LEU A 86 -2.01 -3.09 0.31
CA LEU A 86 -2.89 -3.79 1.25
C LEU A 86 -3.80 -4.78 0.56
N TYR A 87 -4.35 -4.39 -0.59
CA TYR A 87 -5.22 -5.25 -1.39
C TYR A 87 -4.46 -6.46 -1.94
N ASP A 88 -3.27 -6.24 -2.50
CA ASP A 88 -2.45 -7.32 -3.07
C ASP A 88 -1.97 -8.32 -2.02
N CYS A 89 -1.57 -7.84 -0.84
CA CYS A 89 -1.07 -8.68 0.24
C CYS A 89 -2.18 -9.24 1.15
N GLY A 90 -3.44 -8.83 0.98
CA GLY A 90 -4.54 -9.23 1.85
C GLY A 90 -4.46 -8.64 3.27
N PHE A 91 -3.81 -7.49 3.44
CA PHE A 91 -3.68 -6.80 4.72
C PHE A 91 -4.93 -6.00 5.09
N TRP A 92 -5.04 -5.69 6.38
CA TRP A 92 -6.09 -4.84 6.91
C TRP A 92 -5.92 -3.39 6.43
N SER A 93 -7.03 -2.83 5.95
CA SER A 93 -7.09 -1.49 5.35
C SER A 93 -7.70 -0.42 6.23
N GLU A 94 -8.36 -0.79 7.32
CA GLU A 94 -9.03 0.15 8.23
C GLU A 94 -8.48 0.06 9.67
N THR A 95 -7.20 -0.26 9.80
CA THR A 95 -6.44 -0.28 11.05
C THR A 95 -5.03 0.26 10.83
N LEU A 96 -4.38 0.73 11.90
CA LEU A 96 -3.01 1.19 11.84
C LEU A 96 -2.05 0.01 11.56
N GLU A 97 -2.24 -1.11 12.24
CA GLU A 97 -1.56 -2.37 11.95
C GLU A 97 -1.99 -3.00 10.62
N TYR A 98 -1.13 -3.83 10.02
CA TYR A 98 -1.42 -4.57 8.78
C TYR A 98 -2.22 -5.85 9.02
N TYR A 99 -2.10 -6.43 10.21
CA TYR A 99 -2.78 -7.61 10.72
C TYR A 99 -2.63 -7.61 12.27
N PRO A 100 -3.36 -8.46 13.01
CA PRO A 100 -3.42 -8.37 14.48
C PRO A 100 -2.05 -8.35 15.16
N LEU A 101 -1.85 -7.50 16.16
CA LEU A 101 -0.58 -7.39 16.90
C LEU A 101 -0.71 -7.97 18.31
N ALA A 102 0.26 -8.78 18.75
CA ALA A 102 0.28 -9.31 20.11
C ALA A 102 0.35 -8.19 21.17
N ALA A 103 1.06 -7.09 20.86
CA ALA A 103 1.21 -5.95 21.75
C ALA A 103 -0.12 -5.24 22.10
N ARG A 104 -1.13 -5.33 21.22
CA ARG A 104 -2.45 -4.71 21.41
C ARG A 104 -3.32 -5.43 22.45
N VAL A 105 -3.01 -6.69 22.73
CA VAL A 105 -3.77 -7.56 23.64
C VAL A 105 -2.86 -8.21 24.68
N LYS A 106 -1.74 -7.54 25.01
CA LYS A 106 -0.73 -8.06 25.95
C LYS A 106 -1.30 -8.30 27.36
N ASP A 107 -2.34 -7.56 27.72
CA ASP A 107 -3.01 -7.63 29.02
C ASP A 107 -4.27 -8.54 28.97
N ASP A 108 -4.48 -9.25 27.86
CA ASP A 108 -5.57 -10.21 27.67
C ASP A 108 -5.06 -11.64 27.90
N ASP A 109 -5.59 -12.33 28.92
CA ASP A 109 -5.26 -13.72 29.25
C ASP A 109 -5.78 -14.76 28.23
N TYR A 110 -6.44 -14.32 27.16
CA TYR A 110 -7.01 -15.20 26.14
C TYR A 110 -5.97 -15.71 25.13
N HIS A 111 -6.09 -16.99 24.74
CA HIS A 111 -5.18 -17.62 23.78
C HIS A 111 -5.75 -17.62 22.35
N TYR A 112 -5.12 -16.84 21.47
CA TYR A 112 -5.56 -16.60 20.08
C TYR A 112 -5.07 -17.67 19.07
N ASN A 113 -5.61 -18.90 19.18
CA ASN A 113 -5.18 -20.04 18.35
C ASN A 113 -5.67 -20.06 16.90
N LEU A 114 -6.81 -19.45 16.62
CA LEU A 114 -7.39 -19.43 15.28
C LEU A 114 -7.14 -18.09 14.59
N PHE A 115 -6.53 -17.14 15.29
CA PHE A 115 -6.37 -15.76 14.90
C PHE A 115 -4.93 -15.30 15.23
N PRO A 116 -3.95 -15.66 14.40
CA PRO A 116 -2.54 -15.47 14.72
C PRO A 116 -2.19 -13.98 14.88
N LEU A 117 -1.39 -13.69 15.91
CA LEU A 117 -0.95 -12.34 16.23
C LEU A 117 0.51 -12.14 15.83
N ALA A 118 0.82 -10.99 15.23
CA ALA A 118 2.17 -10.58 14.88
C ALA A 118 2.98 -10.23 16.13
N SER A 119 4.27 -10.56 16.10
CA SER A 119 5.23 -10.04 17.07
C SER A 119 5.76 -8.66 16.65
N ALA A 120 5.95 -7.76 17.61
CA ALA A 120 6.62 -6.48 17.36
C ALA A 120 8.06 -6.67 16.87
N SER A 121 8.75 -7.70 17.36
CA SER A 121 10.12 -8.04 16.94
C SER A 121 10.25 -8.33 15.44
N SER A 122 9.24 -8.93 14.81
CA SER A 122 9.26 -9.18 13.37
C SER A 122 9.27 -7.88 12.57
N TYR A 123 8.48 -6.88 13.00
CA TYR A 123 8.47 -5.56 12.38
C TYR A 123 9.77 -4.79 12.63
N LEU A 124 10.31 -4.89 13.86
CA LEU A 124 11.57 -4.24 14.19
C LEU A 124 12.73 -4.81 13.36
N GLN A 125 12.80 -6.12 13.19
CA GLN A 125 13.84 -6.76 12.38
C GLN A 125 13.75 -6.34 10.91
N LEU A 126 12.55 -6.24 10.35
CA LEU A 126 12.34 -5.73 8.99
C LEU A 126 12.79 -4.28 8.86
N LEU A 127 12.43 -3.42 9.82
CA LEU A 127 12.84 -2.02 9.85
C LEU A 127 14.36 -1.85 9.97
N ASP A 128 15.01 -2.65 10.81
CA ASP A 128 16.46 -2.60 10.98
C ASP A 128 17.18 -3.09 9.72
N ASN A 129 16.81 -4.25 9.19
CA ASN A 129 17.48 -4.84 8.03
C ASN A 129 17.31 -4.01 6.75
N ASP A 130 16.11 -3.49 6.48
CA ASP A 130 15.81 -2.84 5.20
C ASP A 130 16.10 -1.32 5.24
N TRP A 131 16.11 -0.72 6.44
CA TRP A 131 16.16 0.73 6.61
C TRP A 131 17.16 1.24 7.64
N GLY A 132 17.77 0.35 8.44
CA GLY A 132 18.64 0.71 9.56
C GLY A 132 17.89 1.42 10.68
N ILE A 133 16.64 1.04 10.94
CA ILE A 133 15.78 1.65 11.97
C ILE A 133 15.61 0.67 13.12
N ALA A 134 16.38 0.91 14.19
CA ALA A 134 16.30 0.15 15.44
C ALA A 134 15.63 0.93 16.58
N THR A 135 15.53 2.25 16.45
CA THR A 135 14.99 3.13 17.50
C THR A 135 13.96 4.11 16.98
N ALA A 136 13.18 4.69 17.90
CA ALA A 136 12.27 5.79 17.60
C ALA A 136 13.02 6.97 16.94
N GLN A 137 14.25 7.26 17.37
CA GLN A 137 15.04 8.35 16.81
C GLN A 137 15.42 8.09 15.34
N ASP A 138 15.79 6.85 15.01
CA ASP A 138 16.13 6.47 13.64
C ASP A 138 14.92 6.56 12.72
N TYR A 139 13.74 6.16 13.23
CA TYR A 139 12.47 6.34 12.53
C TYR A 139 12.23 7.83 12.21
N HIS A 140 12.29 8.72 13.20
CA HIS A 140 12.03 10.15 12.97
C HIS A 140 13.05 10.77 12.00
N LYS A 141 14.33 10.39 12.08
CA LYS A 141 15.36 10.82 11.13
C LYS A 141 15.03 10.37 9.71
N MET A 142 14.61 9.13 9.52
CA MET A 142 14.28 8.61 8.20
C MET A 142 12.99 9.24 7.66
N LEU A 143 11.94 9.41 8.48
CA LEU A 143 10.73 10.11 8.09
C LEU A 143 11.04 11.54 7.62
N GLN A 144 11.89 12.25 8.37
CA GLN A 144 12.34 13.59 7.99
C GLN A 144 13.12 13.57 6.65
N ARG A 145 13.96 12.56 6.39
CA ARG A 145 14.65 12.42 5.10
C ARG A 145 13.67 12.23 3.94
N LEU A 146 12.60 11.46 4.15
CA LEU A 146 11.53 11.27 3.16
C LEU A 146 10.73 12.56 2.93
N HIS A 147 10.36 13.28 3.99
CA HIS A 147 9.72 14.61 3.89
C HIS A 147 10.63 15.66 3.24
N ASN A 148 11.96 15.47 3.30
CA ASN A 148 12.93 16.32 2.60
C ASN A 148 13.27 15.83 1.18
N GLY A 149 12.54 14.83 0.67
CA GLY A 149 12.61 14.36 -0.71
C GLY A 149 13.86 13.56 -1.01
N MET A 150 14.12 12.54 -0.21
CA MET A 150 15.25 11.61 -0.35
C MET A 150 15.49 11.16 -1.80
N HIS A 151 14.43 10.76 -2.53
CA HIS A 151 14.53 10.35 -3.93
C HIS A 151 14.20 11.49 -4.89
N SER A 152 13.23 12.34 -4.54
CA SER A 152 12.80 13.47 -5.35
C SER A 152 13.95 14.44 -5.67
N ARG A 153 14.84 14.69 -4.70
CA ARG A 153 16.03 15.53 -4.87
C ARG A 153 17.03 14.91 -5.85
N LEU A 154 17.24 13.60 -5.77
CA LEU A 154 18.15 12.89 -6.68
C LEU A 154 17.61 12.88 -8.11
N PHE A 155 16.31 12.68 -8.26
CA PHE A 155 15.64 12.72 -9.56
C PHE A 155 15.73 14.12 -10.19
N ALA A 156 15.39 15.17 -9.43
CA ALA A 156 15.59 16.56 -9.85
C ALA A 156 17.02 16.81 -10.33
N ALA A 157 18.02 16.34 -9.58
CA ALA A 157 19.43 16.53 -9.93
C ALA A 157 19.86 15.79 -11.20
N GLN A 158 19.36 14.58 -11.43
CA GLN A 158 19.67 13.81 -12.63
C GLN A 158 18.95 14.35 -13.87
N ALA A 159 17.69 14.77 -13.71
CA ALA A 159 16.89 15.36 -14.78
C ALA A 159 17.55 16.61 -15.39
N VAL A 160 18.22 17.43 -14.58
CA VAL A 160 18.99 18.60 -15.08
C VAL A 160 20.09 18.21 -16.09
N LYS A 161 20.66 17.01 -15.98
CA LYS A 161 21.81 16.58 -16.80
C LYS A 161 21.43 15.66 -17.95
N LYS A 162 20.40 14.83 -17.76
CA LYS A 162 20.07 13.70 -18.64
C LYS A 162 18.55 13.52 -18.82
N SER A 163 17.80 14.62 -18.90
CA SER A 163 16.33 14.59 -18.95
C SER A 163 15.78 13.63 -20.01
N GLU A 164 16.29 13.69 -21.24
CA GLU A 164 15.81 12.85 -22.35
C GLU A 164 16.04 11.36 -22.08
N GLN A 165 17.28 10.95 -21.82
CA GLN A 165 17.63 9.54 -21.54
C GLN A 165 16.87 9.01 -20.31
N LEU A 166 16.80 9.80 -19.24
CA LEU A 166 16.09 9.43 -18.01
C LEU A 166 14.59 9.26 -18.28
N SER A 167 13.99 10.18 -19.05
CA SER A 167 12.56 10.13 -19.38
C SER A 167 12.21 8.94 -20.26
N GLN A 168 13.01 8.64 -21.29
CA GLN A 168 12.81 7.47 -22.16
C GLN A 168 12.88 6.17 -21.37
N HIS A 169 13.94 6.01 -20.59
CA HIS A 169 14.18 4.80 -19.80
C HIS A 169 13.09 4.56 -18.75
N LEU A 170 12.73 5.59 -17.97
CA LEU A 170 11.69 5.44 -16.95
C LEU A 170 10.30 5.24 -17.56
N ALA A 171 9.99 5.92 -18.66
CA ALA A 171 8.74 5.75 -19.39
C ALA A 171 8.53 4.30 -19.86
N GLU A 172 9.58 3.69 -20.40
CA GLU A 172 9.57 2.28 -20.79
C GLU A 172 9.29 1.36 -19.59
N LEU A 173 9.96 1.59 -18.46
CA LEU A 173 9.80 0.75 -17.26
C LEU A 173 8.37 0.76 -16.70
N ILE A 174 7.71 1.92 -16.68
CA ILE A 174 6.40 2.07 -16.03
C ILE A 174 5.21 2.11 -16.99
N GLY A 175 5.47 2.02 -18.30
CA GLY A 175 4.45 2.00 -19.35
C GLY A 175 3.71 3.33 -19.51
N VAL A 176 4.45 4.45 -19.48
CA VAL A 176 3.92 5.80 -19.76
C VAL A 176 4.72 6.45 -20.90
N THR A 177 4.40 7.68 -21.28
CA THR A 177 5.20 8.41 -22.28
C THR A 177 6.37 9.14 -21.63
N PRO A 178 7.48 9.39 -22.36
CA PRO A 178 8.58 10.24 -21.85
C PRO A 178 8.10 11.64 -21.43
N LYS A 179 7.07 12.16 -22.10
CA LYS A 179 6.42 13.42 -21.74
C LYS A 179 5.83 13.36 -20.33
N ASP A 180 5.11 12.29 -19.99
CA ASP A 180 4.50 12.14 -18.65
C ASP A 180 5.58 12.18 -17.54
N VAL A 181 6.77 11.64 -17.80
CA VAL A 181 7.91 11.71 -16.88
C VAL A 181 8.46 13.13 -16.76
N LEU A 182 8.57 13.86 -17.87
CA LEU A 182 9.06 15.24 -17.89
C LEU A 182 8.06 16.21 -17.24
N ASP A 183 6.76 15.98 -17.42
CA ASP A 183 5.72 16.82 -16.83
C ASP A 183 5.78 16.80 -15.28
N CYS A 184 6.31 15.72 -14.67
CA CYS A 184 6.56 15.65 -13.23
C CYS A 184 7.60 16.68 -12.72
N LEU A 185 8.43 17.24 -13.60
CA LEU A 185 9.42 18.28 -13.27
C LEU A 185 8.78 19.67 -13.16
N HIS A 186 7.58 19.86 -13.68
CA HIS A 186 6.93 21.16 -13.76
C HIS A 186 5.74 21.24 -12.81
N SER A 187 5.39 22.46 -12.42
CA SER A 187 4.17 22.71 -11.64
C SER A 187 2.96 22.13 -12.37
N GLY A 188 2.16 21.36 -11.65
CA GLY A 188 1.00 20.68 -12.19
C GLY A 188 -0.20 21.62 -12.40
N SER A 189 -1.29 21.04 -12.89
CA SER A 189 -2.56 21.76 -13.06
C SER A 189 -3.11 22.30 -11.73
N GLY A 190 -3.68 23.51 -11.76
CA GLY A 190 -4.25 24.17 -10.59
C GLY A 190 -3.21 24.73 -9.62
N ASN A 191 -2.05 25.19 -10.12
CA ASN A 191 -0.93 25.73 -9.33
C ASN A 191 -0.34 24.75 -8.31
N ARG A 192 -0.46 23.43 -8.57
CA ARG A 192 0.17 22.43 -7.71
C ARG A 192 1.69 22.41 -7.91
N PRO A 193 2.47 22.07 -6.87
CA PRO A 193 3.91 21.93 -6.99
C PRO A 193 4.35 20.87 -8.01
N PRO A 194 5.61 20.90 -8.47
CA PRO A 194 6.18 19.80 -9.23
C PRO A 194 6.08 18.47 -8.47
N ALA A 195 5.55 17.44 -9.14
CA ALA A 195 5.33 16.13 -8.52
C ALA A 195 6.64 15.40 -8.20
N LEU A 196 7.70 15.61 -9.00
CA LEU A 196 8.99 14.92 -8.90
C LEU A 196 8.80 13.42 -8.66
N LEU A 197 9.32 12.90 -7.55
CA LEU A 197 9.07 11.54 -7.06
C LEU A 197 8.39 11.55 -5.67
N TRP A 198 7.69 12.63 -5.33
CA TRP A 198 7.12 12.82 -4.00
C TRP A 198 6.14 11.72 -3.62
N GLY A 199 5.43 11.15 -4.60
CA GLY A 199 4.52 10.03 -4.38
C GLY A 199 5.26 8.81 -3.80
N PHE A 200 6.49 8.56 -4.23
CA PHE A 200 7.30 7.46 -3.69
C PHE A 200 7.90 7.78 -2.31
N ASP A 201 8.44 8.99 -2.13
CA ASP A 201 8.99 9.42 -0.85
C ASP A 201 7.91 9.42 0.25
N LEU A 202 6.75 10.00 -0.03
CA LEU A 202 5.66 10.16 0.92
C LEU A 202 4.93 8.84 1.19
N TRP A 203 4.73 7.98 0.17
CA TRP A 203 4.20 6.64 0.39
C TRP A 203 5.08 5.83 1.34
N ARG A 204 6.41 5.93 1.21
CA ARG A 204 7.34 5.28 2.16
C ARG A 204 7.15 5.83 3.58
N GLY A 205 6.88 7.13 3.74
CA GLY A 205 6.55 7.72 5.05
C GLY A 205 5.28 7.14 5.69
N ILE A 206 4.24 6.89 4.88
CA ILE A 206 3.00 6.23 5.31
C ILE A 206 3.29 4.81 5.81
N VAL A 207 3.95 3.98 4.99
CA VAL A 207 4.29 2.58 5.31
C VAL A 207 5.19 2.50 6.55
N MET A 208 6.19 3.38 6.62
CA MET A 208 7.12 3.40 7.75
C MET A 208 6.43 3.76 9.07
N SER A 209 5.48 4.69 9.06
CA SER A 209 4.77 5.09 10.27
C SER A 209 3.96 3.91 10.84
N ARG A 210 3.33 3.12 9.96
CA ARG A 210 2.61 1.90 10.34
C ARG A 210 3.53 0.80 10.87
N ASN A 211 4.68 0.60 10.21
CA ASN A 211 5.66 -0.39 10.66
C ASN A 211 6.32 0.01 11.98
N ALA A 212 6.64 1.29 12.18
CA ALA A 212 7.23 1.79 13.42
C ALA A 212 6.27 1.63 14.60
N PHE A 213 4.98 1.92 14.38
CA PHE A 213 3.93 1.60 15.35
C PHE A 213 3.88 0.09 15.65
N SER A 214 3.83 -0.74 14.60
CA SER A 214 3.71 -2.20 14.75
C SER A 214 4.94 -2.83 15.43
N ALA A 215 6.10 -2.20 15.30
CA ALA A 215 7.34 -2.56 15.99
C ALA A 215 7.42 -2.04 17.43
N GLY A 216 6.48 -1.21 17.88
CA GLY A 216 6.50 -0.59 19.20
C GLY A 216 7.53 0.53 19.35
N LEU A 217 8.03 1.10 18.25
CA LEU A 217 8.98 2.23 18.28
C LEU A 217 8.31 3.57 18.57
N ILE A 218 7.05 3.71 18.17
CA ILE A 218 6.21 4.89 18.43
C ILE A 218 4.83 4.44 18.90
N ASP A 219 4.15 5.29 19.66
CA ASP A 219 2.76 5.04 20.03
C ASP A 219 1.78 5.36 18.89
N GLU A 220 0.52 4.98 19.08
CA GLU A 220 -0.55 5.17 18.09
C GLU A 220 -0.82 6.65 17.79
N SER A 221 -0.73 7.52 18.79
CA SER A 221 -0.96 8.95 18.63
C SER A 221 0.09 9.58 17.71
N GLN A 222 1.37 9.26 17.94
CA GLN A 222 2.47 9.73 17.13
C GLN A 222 2.40 9.14 15.71
N ALA A 223 2.07 7.86 15.57
CA ALA A 223 1.90 7.23 14.26
C ALA A 223 0.81 7.92 13.44
N TRP A 224 -0.36 8.23 14.02
CA TRP A 224 -1.42 8.96 13.34
C TRP A 224 -1.02 10.38 12.97
N LYS A 225 -0.34 11.09 13.87
CA LYS A 225 0.19 12.43 13.60
C LYS A 225 1.11 12.43 12.39
N ASP A 226 2.03 11.47 12.29
CA ASP A 226 2.99 11.38 11.18
C ASP A 226 2.33 10.93 9.88
N LEU A 227 1.38 9.98 9.95
CA LEU A 227 0.58 9.54 8.80
C LEU A 227 -0.25 10.67 8.20
N LEU A 228 -0.98 11.40 9.04
CA LEU A 228 -1.86 12.50 8.62
C LEU A 228 -1.04 13.63 8.01
N LYS A 229 0.06 14.04 8.65
CA LYS A 229 0.97 15.04 8.09
C LYS A 229 1.52 14.61 6.72
N THR A 230 1.92 13.34 6.60
CA THR A 230 2.44 12.81 5.32
C THR A 230 1.35 12.78 4.24
N ALA A 231 0.12 12.44 4.62
CA ALA A 231 -1.03 12.43 3.72
C ALA A 231 -1.41 13.83 3.25
N ASP A 232 -1.34 14.84 4.11
CA ASP A 232 -1.58 16.24 3.73
C ASP A 232 -0.62 16.68 2.62
N PHE A 233 0.68 16.35 2.72
CA PHE A 233 1.63 16.62 1.62
C PHE A 233 1.22 15.95 0.31
N VAL A 234 0.70 14.72 0.35
CA VAL A 234 0.21 14.03 -0.85
C VAL A 234 -0.99 14.75 -1.45
N TYR A 235 -1.95 15.20 -0.63
CA TYR A 235 -3.15 15.87 -1.13
C TYR A 235 -2.90 17.29 -1.67
N GLU A 236 -1.85 17.96 -1.18
CA GLU A 236 -1.39 19.21 -1.79
C GLU A 236 -0.75 19.00 -3.17
N ILE A 237 0.08 17.96 -3.31
CA ILE A 237 0.91 17.75 -4.50
C ILE A 237 0.12 17.09 -5.64
N PHE A 238 -0.79 16.17 -5.33
CA PHE A 238 -1.45 15.33 -6.34
C PHE A 238 -2.93 15.67 -6.51
N ALA A 239 -3.39 15.69 -7.77
CA ALA A 239 -4.76 16.02 -8.10
C ALA A 239 -5.74 14.84 -7.95
N SER A 240 -5.21 13.62 -8.00
CA SER A 240 -5.99 12.40 -7.90
C SER A 240 -5.17 11.22 -7.36
N PHE A 241 -5.88 10.15 -7.00
CA PHE A 241 -5.25 8.89 -6.59
C PHE A 241 -4.43 8.26 -7.71
N ASP A 242 -4.88 8.36 -8.96
CA ASP A 242 -4.19 7.78 -10.11
C ASP A 242 -2.90 8.56 -10.42
N ASP A 243 -2.88 9.88 -10.23
CA ASP A 243 -1.67 10.72 -10.35
C ASP A 243 -0.66 10.36 -9.27
N PHE A 244 -1.10 10.31 -8.01
CA PHE A 244 -0.26 9.90 -6.87
C PHE A 244 0.33 8.51 -7.09
N TYR A 245 -0.49 7.53 -7.47
CA TYR A 245 -0.01 6.16 -7.60
C TYR A 245 0.89 5.96 -8.82
N THR A 246 0.65 6.69 -9.92
CA THR A 246 1.57 6.71 -11.06
C THR A 246 2.92 7.32 -10.69
N ASN A 247 2.91 8.40 -9.90
CA ASN A 247 4.15 9.00 -9.39
C ASN A 247 4.90 8.09 -8.41
N TYR A 248 4.18 7.36 -7.54
CA TYR A 248 4.75 6.30 -6.71
C TYR A 248 5.47 5.24 -7.56
N ARG A 249 4.84 4.74 -8.64
CA ARG A 249 5.45 3.76 -9.56
C ARG A 249 6.68 4.33 -10.25
N LEU A 250 6.64 5.61 -10.67
CA LEU A 250 7.79 6.30 -11.26
C LEU A 250 8.97 6.34 -10.29
N GLY A 251 8.73 6.73 -9.03
CA GLY A 251 9.80 6.77 -8.04
C GLY A 251 10.33 5.40 -7.66
N ASN A 252 9.47 4.38 -7.63
CA ASN A 252 9.91 3.00 -7.42
C ASN A 252 10.78 2.48 -8.59
N ALA A 253 10.43 2.80 -9.84
CA ALA A 253 11.23 2.46 -11.01
C ALA A 253 12.58 3.19 -11.02
N PHE A 254 12.61 4.47 -10.66
CA PHE A 254 13.85 5.24 -10.51
C PHE A 254 14.78 4.65 -9.44
N TRP A 255 14.23 4.26 -8.29
CA TRP A 255 15.03 3.70 -7.20
C TRP A 255 15.52 2.27 -7.50
N SER A 256 14.63 1.40 -7.99
CA SER A 256 14.96 -0.02 -8.19
C SER A 256 15.69 -0.30 -9.50
N ASN A 257 15.46 0.52 -10.52
CA ASN A 257 15.90 0.32 -11.89
C ASN A 257 15.67 -1.13 -12.39
N ASN A 258 14.55 -1.73 -12.01
CA ASN A 258 14.29 -3.16 -12.22
C ASN A 258 12.97 -3.38 -12.99
N PRO A 259 13.01 -3.84 -14.25
CA PRO A 259 11.83 -4.09 -15.06
C PRO A 259 10.84 -5.07 -14.43
N LYS A 260 11.32 -6.11 -13.72
CA LYS A 260 10.44 -7.08 -13.06
C LYS A 260 9.65 -6.44 -11.94
N ILE A 261 10.29 -5.57 -11.14
CA ILE A 261 9.63 -4.85 -10.05
C ILE A 261 8.65 -3.81 -10.62
N ALA A 262 9.06 -3.06 -11.64
CA ALA A 262 8.18 -2.07 -12.28
C ALA A 262 6.92 -2.72 -12.87
N LYS A 263 7.09 -3.84 -13.60
CA LYS A 263 5.98 -4.65 -14.10
C LYS A 263 5.08 -5.16 -12.97
N PHE A 264 5.67 -5.70 -11.91
CA PHE A 264 4.90 -6.17 -10.74
C PHE A 264 4.02 -5.05 -10.15
N ARG A 265 4.56 -3.82 -9.98
CA ARG A 265 3.77 -2.68 -9.47
C ARG A 265 2.64 -2.25 -10.41
N LEU A 266 2.84 -2.34 -11.72
CA LEU A 266 1.78 -2.09 -12.70
C LEU A 266 0.69 -3.15 -12.62
N ASP A 267 1.07 -4.43 -12.55
CA ASP A 267 0.12 -5.54 -12.45
C ASP A 267 -0.69 -5.46 -11.15
N GLN A 268 -0.06 -5.11 -10.02
CA GLN A 268 -0.75 -4.83 -8.75
C GLN A 268 -1.79 -3.71 -8.88
N PHE A 269 -1.42 -2.59 -9.51
CA PHE A 269 -2.33 -1.46 -9.70
C PHE A 269 -3.53 -1.82 -10.58
N ASN A 270 -3.28 -2.52 -11.70
CA ASN A 270 -4.32 -2.98 -12.61
C ASN A 270 -5.26 -3.97 -11.91
N GLY A 271 -4.70 -4.89 -11.12
CA GLY A 271 -5.47 -5.83 -10.30
C GLY A 271 -6.35 -5.10 -9.28
N TYR A 272 -5.80 -4.11 -8.58
CA TYR A 272 -6.54 -3.25 -7.66
C TYR A 272 -7.69 -2.52 -8.37
N LYS A 273 -7.42 -1.79 -9.46
CA LYS A 273 -8.45 -1.02 -10.19
C LYS A 273 -9.56 -1.94 -10.71
N LYS A 274 -9.21 -3.11 -11.22
CA LYS A 274 -10.16 -4.04 -11.82
C LYS A 274 -11.01 -4.75 -10.76
N TYR A 275 -10.43 -5.18 -9.66
CA TYR A 275 -11.06 -6.13 -8.74
C TYR A 275 -11.33 -5.60 -7.33
N CYS A 276 -10.63 -4.57 -6.86
CA CYS A 276 -10.85 -4.06 -5.51
C CYS A 276 -12.23 -3.40 -5.40
N ARG A 277 -13.00 -3.81 -4.37
CA ARG A 277 -14.33 -3.26 -4.06
C ARG A 277 -14.43 -2.76 -2.61
N TRP A 278 -13.30 -2.63 -1.93
CA TRP A 278 -13.26 -2.19 -0.53
C TRP A 278 -13.85 -0.78 -0.38
N PRO A 279 -14.60 -0.49 0.69
CA PRO A 279 -15.20 0.83 0.90
C PRO A 279 -14.19 1.97 0.86
N ILE A 280 -13.02 1.79 1.49
CA ILE A 280 -11.92 2.76 1.50
C ILE A 280 -11.39 3.11 0.10
N ALA A 281 -11.52 2.22 -0.89
CA ALA A 281 -11.11 2.48 -2.28
C ALA A 281 -11.99 3.54 -2.96
N LYS A 282 -13.25 3.68 -2.50
CA LYS A 282 -14.29 4.56 -3.06
C LYS A 282 -14.32 5.95 -2.43
N LEU A 283 -13.43 6.25 -1.47
CA LEU A 283 -13.36 7.58 -0.87
C LEU A 283 -13.06 8.63 -1.93
N SER A 284 -13.62 9.83 -1.77
CA SER A 284 -13.26 10.98 -2.59
C SER A 284 -11.79 11.34 -2.38
N TRP A 285 -11.14 11.84 -3.45
CA TRP A 285 -9.85 12.50 -3.30
C TRP A 285 -10.07 13.84 -2.59
N PRO A 286 -9.41 14.10 -1.45
CA PRO A 286 -9.56 15.36 -0.74
C PRO A 286 -9.17 16.56 -1.59
N SER A 287 -9.80 17.70 -1.35
CA SER A 287 -9.25 18.98 -1.77
C SER A 287 -7.98 19.28 -0.96
N PRO A 288 -7.01 20.00 -1.55
CA PRO A 288 -5.85 20.50 -0.81
C PRO A 288 -6.30 21.27 0.43
N SER A 289 -5.67 21.03 1.58
CA SER A 289 -5.99 21.66 2.86
C SER A 289 -5.34 23.04 3.00
N GLY A 290 -4.49 23.44 2.06
CA GLY A 290 -3.77 24.70 2.05
C GLY A 290 -2.61 24.73 3.04
N ILE A 291 -2.04 23.58 3.38
CA ILE A 291 -0.91 23.53 4.31
C ILE A 291 0.34 24.18 3.68
N GLU A 292 1.18 24.75 4.53
CA GLU A 292 2.45 25.30 4.07
C GLU A 292 3.42 24.18 3.70
N LEU A 293 3.73 24.09 2.40
CA LEU A 293 4.75 23.20 1.89
C LEU A 293 6.14 23.85 2.02
N SER A 294 7.17 23.02 2.16
CA SER A 294 8.54 23.52 2.17
C SER A 294 8.88 24.22 0.83
N PRO A 295 9.81 25.19 0.83
CA PRO A 295 10.27 25.80 -0.42
C PRO A 295 10.76 24.77 -1.44
N ASP A 296 11.41 23.70 -0.97
CA ASP A 296 11.87 22.58 -1.80
C ASP A 296 10.69 21.86 -2.49
N MET A 297 9.59 21.61 -1.79
CA MET A 297 8.39 21.03 -2.41
C MET A 297 7.76 21.99 -3.41
N LEU A 298 7.53 23.25 -3.03
CA LEU A 298 6.87 24.26 -3.86
C LEU A 298 7.59 24.49 -5.19
N THR A 299 8.92 24.53 -5.14
CA THR A 299 9.76 24.87 -6.29
C THR A 299 10.36 23.66 -7.00
N GLY A 300 10.12 22.45 -6.49
CA GLY A 300 10.80 21.24 -6.95
C GLY A 300 12.32 21.31 -6.76
N PHE A 301 12.76 21.79 -5.59
CA PHE A 301 14.16 22.16 -5.27
C PHE A 301 14.70 23.32 -6.13
N GLY A 302 13.80 24.15 -6.67
CA GLY A 302 14.06 25.08 -7.77
C GLY A 302 14.60 24.38 -9.02
N LEU A 303 14.39 23.07 -9.14
CA LEU A 303 15.13 22.10 -9.96
C LEU A 303 16.63 22.41 -10.00
N LEU A 304 17.20 22.55 -8.79
CA LEU A 304 18.55 23.02 -8.51
C LEU A 304 18.83 24.45 -9.03
N ALA A 305 17.87 25.35 -8.78
CA ALA A 305 17.79 26.77 -9.13
C ALA A 305 18.90 27.33 -10.06
N ASN A 306 18.63 27.46 -11.37
CA ASN A 306 19.36 28.36 -12.28
C ASN A 306 20.91 28.20 -12.33
N LYS A 307 21.47 27.03 -12.04
CA LYS A 307 22.93 26.79 -11.96
C LYS A 307 23.66 26.62 -13.31
N ARG A 308 23.04 27.02 -14.41
CA ARG A 308 23.76 27.45 -15.62
C ARG A 308 23.63 28.95 -15.89
N MET A 309 22.67 29.64 -15.30
CA MET A 309 22.55 31.09 -15.48
C MET A 309 23.74 31.82 -14.85
N HIS A 310 24.25 31.39 -13.69
CA HIS A 310 25.45 31.99 -13.08
C HIS A 310 26.80 31.44 -13.60
N GLN A 311 26.92 30.14 -13.93
CA GLN A 311 28.18 29.62 -14.49
C GLN A 311 28.52 30.16 -15.89
N ARG A 312 27.55 30.71 -16.62
CA ARG A 312 27.73 31.28 -17.96
C ARG A 312 27.95 32.80 -17.93
N ILE A 313 27.40 33.52 -16.96
CA ILE A 313 27.70 34.95 -16.74
C ILE A 313 29.15 35.12 -16.24
N ASP A 314 29.63 34.24 -15.34
CA ASP A 314 31.02 34.29 -14.83
C ASP A 314 32.10 33.93 -15.88
N ARG A 315 31.78 33.15 -16.92
CA ARG A 315 32.70 32.95 -18.06
C ARG A 315 32.68 34.12 -19.03
N SER A 316 31.51 34.65 -19.38
CA SER A 316 31.42 35.79 -20.31
C SER A 316 31.95 37.10 -19.71
N ALA A 317 31.86 37.29 -18.39
CA ALA A 317 32.40 38.47 -17.73
C ALA A 317 33.92 38.41 -17.54
N ASN A 318 34.51 37.23 -17.30
CA ASN A 318 35.97 37.07 -17.21
C ASN A 318 36.67 37.06 -18.58
N GLU A 319 35.99 36.69 -19.66
CA GLU A 319 36.52 36.76 -21.04
C GLU A 319 36.35 38.16 -21.68
N MET A 320 35.62 39.07 -21.03
CA MET A 320 35.45 40.47 -21.48
C MET A 320 36.32 41.49 -20.72
N TRP A 321 37.04 41.07 -19.67
CA TRP A 321 37.89 41.95 -18.83
C TRP A 321 39.31 41.38 -18.60
N GLN A 322 39.77 40.44 -19.44
CA GLN A 322 41.17 39.97 -19.52
C GLN A 322 41.64 39.96 -20.97
#